data_AF-A0A6M0AS65-F1
#
_entry.id   AF-A0A6M0AS65-F1
#
_cell.length_a   1.000
_cell.length_b   1.000
_cell.length_c   1.000
_cell.angle_alpha   90.00
_cell.angle_beta   90.00
_cell.angle_gamma   90.00
#
_symmetry.space_group_name_H-M   'P 1'
#
loop_
_entity.id
_entity.type
_entity.pdbx_description
1 polymer ?
#
loop_
_entity_poly.entity_id
_entity_poly.type
_entity_poly.pdbx_seq_one_letter_code
_entity_poly.pdbx_strand_id
1 'polypeptide(L)'
;LRRYDIWIRSGFPPSESLEVSDSDTGRDRELPDQNFTNTLDAIARQELQQFCGQQLIACLDLGIEQGLTDRITKLQHSRSYARFASKVISGLELIYCHGKSQAEIASILGMTNQSQVSRVLNPKDLLNRVRFWTIDKLFHIISHAAHQFNLANMSRDPDYFRNLMEHLEAFVDAEVFQEAAAEIMTGKNRSTNSLYTQRLCRYLETLKQENHD
;
A
#
# COMPACT_ATOMS: atom_id res chain seq x y z
N LEU A 1 15.86 -10.74 36.90
CA LEU A 1 16.28 -11.90 37.73
C LEU A 1 15.33 -12.01 38.91
N ARG A 2 14.66 -13.17 39.06
CA ARG A 2 13.71 -13.62 40.11
C ARG A 2 12.29 -13.88 39.61
N ARG A 3 12.12 -15.04 38.96
CA ARG A 3 10.83 -15.77 38.95
C ARG A 3 10.99 -17.27 38.62
N TYR A 4 12.17 -17.85 38.86
CA TYR A 4 12.50 -19.23 38.46
C TYR A 4 13.00 -20.14 39.60
N ASP A 5 12.91 -19.73 40.87
CA ASP A 5 13.50 -20.49 42.00
C ASP A 5 12.48 -21.10 42.98
N ILE A 6 11.33 -21.58 42.51
CA ILE A 6 10.36 -22.30 43.37
C ILE A 6 9.84 -23.59 42.72
N TRP A 7 10.67 -24.31 41.97
CA TRP A 7 10.29 -25.57 41.31
C TRP A 7 11.21 -26.76 41.60
N ILE A 8 11.92 -26.73 42.74
CA ILE A 8 12.74 -27.87 43.21
C ILE A 8 12.46 -28.09 44.69
N ARG A 9 11.29 -28.62 45.08
CA ARG A 9 11.09 -29.20 46.44
C ARG A 9 9.83 -30.05 46.67
N SER A 10 8.89 -30.15 45.73
CA SER A 10 7.80 -31.12 45.81
C SER A 10 7.70 -31.88 44.50
N GLY A 11 8.19 -33.13 44.47
CA GLY A 11 7.92 -34.02 43.34
C GLY A 11 6.42 -34.20 43.15
N PHE A 12 6.03 -34.38 41.89
CA PHE A 12 4.67 -34.43 41.30
C PHE A 12 4.15 -33.10 40.72
N PRO A 13 3.89 -33.02 39.40
CA PRO A 13 3.09 -31.95 38.83
C PRO A 13 1.64 -32.09 39.33
N PRO A 14 0.90 -31.00 39.55
CA PRO A 14 -0.54 -31.09 39.77
C PRO A 14 -1.18 -31.63 38.49
N SER A 15 -1.61 -32.89 38.51
CA SER A 15 -2.55 -33.40 37.51
C SER A 15 -3.91 -32.81 37.86
N GLU A 16 -4.35 -31.82 37.09
CA GLU A 16 -5.76 -31.42 37.11
C GLU A 16 -6.60 -32.60 36.59
N SER A 17 -7.58 -33.01 37.39
CA SER A 17 -8.53 -34.06 37.00
C SER A 17 -9.38 -33.55 35.84
N LEU A 18 -9.49 -34.33 34.76
CA LEU A 18 -10.26 -33.98 33.55
C LEU A 18 -11.78 -33.96 33.77
N GLU A 19 -12.25 -34.36 34.95
CA GLU A 19 -13.67 -34.39 35.29
C GLU A 19 -14.00 -33.30 36.31
N VAL A 20 -14.24 -32.10 35.82
CA VAL A 20 -14.99 -31.08 36.57
C VAL A 20 -16.40 -31.06 36.01
N SER A 21 -17.29 -31.86 36.61
CA SER A 21 -18.72 -31.69 36.39
C SER A 21 -19.16 -30.38 37.02
N ASP A 22 -19.73 -29.49 36.22
CA ASP A 22 -20.36 -28.25 36.67
C ASP A 22 -21.58 -28.60 37.52
N SER A 23 -21.59 -28.23 38.80
CA SER A 23 -22.53 -28.75 39.80
C SER A 23 -23.97 -28.21 39.67
N ASP A 24 -24.28 -27.40 38.65
CA ASP A 24 -25.58 -26.76 38.50
C ASP A 24 -26.34 -27.06 37.20
N THR A 25 -25.77 -27.78 36.22
CA THR A 25 -26.52 -28.03 34.94
C THR A 25 -26.29 -29.35 34.24
N GLY A 26 -25.37 -30.23 34.71
CA GLY A 26 -25.25 -31.60 34.18
C GLY A 26 -24.99 -31.70 32.67
N ARG A 27 -24.39 -30.67 32.06
CA ARG A 27 -23.92 -30.72 30.67
C ARG A 27 -22.43 -30.48 30.63
N ASP A 28 -21.74 -31.31 29.87
CA ASP A 28 -20.35 -31.13 29.52
C ASP A 28 -20.17 -29.74 28.89
N ARG A 29 -19.18 -28.97 29.38
CA ARG A 29 -18.73 -27.76 28.67
C ARG A 29 -18.11 -28.22 27.36
N GLU A 30 -18.87 -28.16 26.27
CA GLU A 30 -18.30 -28.20 24.92
C GLU A 30 -17.38 -26.98 24.77
N LEU A 31 -16.08 -27.20 24.94
CA LEU A 31 -15.08 -26.22 24.54
C LEU A 31 -15.19 -26.05 23.02
N PRO A 32 -15.25 -24.82 22.48
CA PRO A 32 -15.27 -24.61 21.04
C PRO A 32 -14.05 -25.29 20.40
N ASP A 33 -14.26 -26.08 19.35
CA ASP A 33 -13.18 -26.73 18.61
C ASP A 33 -12.24 -25.64 18.06
N GLN A 34 -11.01 -25.60 18.58
CA GLN A 34 -9.99 -24.63 18.18
C GLN A 34 -9.70 -24.68 16.67
N ASN A 35 -9.98 -25.81 16.01
CA ASN A 35 -9.83 -25.94 14.56
C ASN A 35 -10.92 -25.17 13.80
N PHE A 36 -12.12 -25.03 14.36
CA PHE A 36 -13.24 -24.31 13.73
C PHE A 36 -12.99 -22.79 13.72
N THR A 37 -12.51 -22.22 14.83
CA THR A 37 -12.11 -20.81 14.93
C THR A 37 -10.91 -20.48 14.02
N ASN A 38 -9.90 -21.34 13.97
CA ASN A 38 -8.77 -21.15 13.04
C ASN A 38 -9.21 -21.19 11.56
N THR A 39 -10.21 -22.01 11.22
CA THR A 39 -10.75 -22.10 9.85
C THR A 39 -11.55 -20.86 9.47
N LEU A 40 -12.39 -20.34 10.37
CA LEU A 40 -13.12 -19.08 10.18
C LEU A 40 -12.19 -17.88 10.00
N ASP A 41 -11.15 -17.77 10.84
CA ASP A 41 -10.13 -16.72 10.73
C ASP A 41 -9.37 -16.79 9.40
N ALA A 42 -9.06 -17.99 8.91
CA ALA A 42 -8.40 -18.19 7.62
C ALA A 42 -9.29 -17.75 6.45
N ILE A 43 -10.58 -18.09 6.48
CA ILE A 43 -11.56 -17.68 5.46
C ILE A 43 -11.71 -16.15 5.44
N ALA A 44 -11.88 -15.51 6.60
CA ALA A 44 -12.00 -14.06 6.71
C ALA A 44 -10.75 -13.32 6.19
N ARG A 45 -9.55 -13.86 6.45
CA ARG A 45 -8.29 -13.31 5.90
C ARG A 45 -8.23 -13.42 4.39
N GLN A 46 -8.65 -14.55 3.82
CA GLN A 46 -8.68 -14.75 2.38
C GLN A 46 -9.68 -13.81 1.69
N GLU A 47 -10.88 -13.63 2.25
CA GLU A 47 -11.88 -12.70 1.74
C GLU A 47 -11.39 -11.24 1.79
N LEU A 48 -10.75 -10.85 2.90
CA LEU A 48 -10.15 -9.52 3.03
C LEU A 48 -9.04 -9.32 1.99
N GLN A 49 -8.19 -10.32 1.75
CA GLN A 49 -7.13 -10.25 0.74
C GLN A 49 -7.71 -10.12 -0.68
N GLN A 50 -8.77 -10.86 -1.01
CA GLN A 50 -9.45 -10.75 -2.30
C GLN A 50 -10.10 -9.37 -2.48
N PHE A 51 -10.76 -8.86 -1.44
CA PHE A 51 -11.32 -7.51 -1.42
C PHE A 51 -10.23 -6.46 -1.64
N CYS A 52 -9.11 -6.55 -0.92
CA CYS A 52 -7.97 -5.64 -1.08
C CYS A 52 -7.42 -5.70 -2.51
N GLY A 53 -7.28 -6.89 -3.10
CA GLY A 53 -6.85 -7.06 -4.49
C GLY A 53 -7.80 -6.39 -5.50
N GLN A 54 -9.11 -6.48 -5.28
CA GLN A 54 -10.10 -5.80 -6.13
C GLN A 54 -10.03 -4.28 -6.03
N GLN A 55 -9.78 -3.75 -4.83
CA GLN A 55 -9.71 -2.30 -4.59
C GLN A 55 -8.37 -1.69 -4.97
N LEU A 56 -7.29 -2.49 -4.97
CA LEU A 56 -5.92 -2.02 -5.18
C LEU A 56 -5.75 -1.21 -6.47
N ILE A 57 -6.29 -1.68 -7.59
CA ILE A 57 -6.16 -0.99 -8.89
C ILE A 57 -6.85 0.38 -8.84
N ALA A 58 -8.05 0.47 -8.28
CA ALA A 58 -8.76 1.74 -8.14
C ALA A 58 -8.01 2.71 -7.20
N CYS A 59 -7.51 2.21 -6.07
CA CYS A 59 -6.68 3.00 -5.16
C CYS A 59 -5.36 3.46 -5.81
N LEU A 60 -4.78 2.65 -6.69
CA LEU A 60 -3.59 2.99 -7.45
C LEU A 60 -3.87 4.13 -8.43
N ASP A 61 -4.97 4.06 -9.18
CA ASP A 61 -5.36 5.14 -10.10
C ASP A 61 -5.58 6.46 -9.37
N LEU A 62 -6.34 6.43 -8.28
CA LEU A 62 -6.57 7.61 -7.43
C LEU A 62 -5.26 8.11 -6.79
N GLY A 63 -4.34 7.20 -6.46
CA GLY A 63 -3.01 7.54 -5.96
C GLY A 63 -2.16 8.25 -7.01
N ILE A 64 -2.25 7.81 -8.28
CA ILE A 64 -1.58 8.44 -9.43
C ILE A 64 -2.10 9.86 -9.64
N GLU A 65 -3.43 10.02 -9.71
CA GLU A 65 -4.09 11.31 -9.83
C GLU A 65 -3.62 12.28 -8.73
N GLN A 66 -3.68 11.87 -7.46
CA GLN A 66 -3.31 12.72 -6.35
C GLN A 66 -1.80 13.01 -6.33
N GLY A 67 -0.96 12.01 -6.63
CA GLY A 67 0.49 12.18 -6.69
C GLY A 67 0.92 13.17 -7.79
N LEU A 68 0.26 13.13 -8.96
CA LEU A 68 0.48 14.08 -10.03
C LEU A 68 0.01 15.49 -9.66
N THR A 69 -1.18 15.59 -9.08
CA THR A 69 -1.74 16.87 -8.60
C THR A 69 -0.79 17.53 -7.61
N ASP A 70 -0.37 16.79 -6.57
CA ASP A 70 0.56 17.29 -5.56
C ASP A 70 1.88 17.74 -6.18
N ARG A 71 2.38 17.00 -7.17
CA ARG A 71 3.63 17.32 -7.86
C ARG A 71 3.51 18.61 -8.67
N ILE A 72 2.43 18.78 -9.41
CA ILE A 72 2.15 19.98 -10.21
C ILE A 72 1.98 21.18 -9.29
N THR A 73 1.16 21.07 -8.24
CA THR A 73 0.94 22.14 -7.25
C THR A 73 2.23 22.55 -6.57
N LYS A 74 3.05 21.59 -6.13
CA LYS A 74 4.38 21.86 -5.54
C LYS A 74 5.29 22.64 -6.50
N LEU A 75 5.24 22.35 -7.80
CA LEU A 75 6.00 23.10 -8.80
C LEU A 75 5.43 24.48 -9.05
N GLN A 76 4.11 24.64 -9.12
CA GLN A 76 3.44 25.94 -9.29
C GLN A 76 3.82 26.93 -8.18
N HIS A 77 3.95 26.45 -6.94
CA HIS A 77 4.38 27.26 -5.80
C HIS A 77 5.91 27.45 -5.71
N SER A 78 6.69 26.82 -6.60
CA SER A 78 8.15 26.92 -6.59
C SER A 78 8.64 28.19 -7.29
N ARG A 79 9.43 29.00 -6.59
CA ARG A 79 10.07 30.20 -7.15
C ARG A 79 10.90 29.92 -8.41
N SER A 80 11.55 28.75 -8.48
CA SER A 80 12.50 28.44 -9.57
C SER A 80 11.91 27.54 -10.66
N TYR A 81 10.83 26.80 -10.36
CA TYR A 81 10.32 25.76 -11.26
C TYR A 81 8.86 25.94 -11.68
N ALA A 82 8.16 26.99 -11.24
CA ALA A 82 6.76 27.25 -11.60
C ALA A 82 6.48 27.19 -13.11
N ARG A 83 7.38 27.77 -13.92
CA ARG A 83 7.28 27.75 -15.41
C ARG A 83 7.30 26.36 -16.04
N PHE A 84 7.69 25.33 -15.29
CA PHE A 84 7.74 23.95 -15.77
C PHE A 84 6.58 23.10 -15.26
N ALA A 85 5.69 23.64 -14.43
CA ALA A 85 4.53 22.90 -13.92
C ALA A 85 3.63 22.37 -15.05
N SER A 86 3.40 23.19 -16.09
CA SER A 86 2.65 22.78 -17.29
C SER A 86 3.35 21.69 -18.13
N LYS A 87 4.64 21.44 -17.90
CA LYS A 87 5.43 20.46 -18.65
C LYS A 87 5.53 19.09 -17.94
N VAL A 88 4.95 18.96 -16.75
CA VAL A 88 5.02 17.74 -15.93
C VAL A 88 4.37 16.56 -16.65
N ILE A 89 3.14 16.74 -17.13
CA ILE A 89 2.37 15.67 -17.80
C ILE A 89 3.14 15.16 -19.03
N SER A 90 3.52 16.06 -19.95
CA SER A 90 4.28 15.69 -21.15
C SER A 90 5.65 15.09 -20.82
N GLY A 91 6.34 15.57 -19.79
CA GLY A 91 7.62 15.01 -19.38
C GLY A 91 7.50 13.61 -18.79
N LEU A 92 6.45 13.36 -18.00
CA LEU A 92 6.16 12.04 -17.44
C LEU A 92 5.73 11.04 -18.53
N GLU A 93 5.02 11.49 -19.54
CA GLU A 93 4.72 10.66 -20.70
C GLU A 93 5.99 10.29 -21.48
N LEU A 94 6.84 11.29 -21.79
CA LEU A 94 8.10 11.05 -22.50
C LEU A 94 9.00 10.07 -21.74
N ILE A 95 9.05 10.18 -20.41
CA ILE A 95 9.85 9.28 -19.60
C ILE A 95 9.18 7.91 -19.47
N TYR A 96 7.93 7.78 -19.03
CA TYR A 96 7.35 6.47 -18.71
C TYR A 96 6.84 5.73 -19.94
N CYS A 97 6.23 6.43 -20.89
CA CYS A 97 5.51 5.80 -22.00
C CYS A 97 6.34 5.74 -23.28
N HIS A 98 7.25 6.70 -23.49
CA HIS A 98 8.12 6.74 -24.67
C HIS A 98 9.57 6.37 -24.40
N GLY A 99 9.92 6.05 -23.14
CA GLY A 99 11.26 5.59 -22.77
C GLY A 99 12.38 6.62 -22.98
N LYS A 100 12.06 7.91 -23.20
CA LYS A 100 13.04 8.95 -23.51
C LYS A 100 14.00 9.18 -22.35
N SER A 101 15.26 9.43 -22.70
CA SER A 101 16.27 9.84 -21.73
C SER A 101 16.00 11.25 -21.21
N GLN A 102 16.50 11.57 -20.01
CA GLN A 102 16.42 12.94 -19.49
C GLN A 102 17.12 13.97 -20.39
N ALA A 103 18.09 13.55 -21.21
CA ALA A 103 18.75 14.40 -22.19
C ALA A 103 17.79 14.83 -23.29
N GLU A 104 17.12 13.84 -23.89
CA GLU A 104 16.12 14.07 -24.94
C GLU A 104 14.97 14.90 -24.41
N ILE A 105 14.46 14.59 -23.21
CA ILE A 105 13.37 15.34 -22.58
C ILE A 105 13.78 16.79 -22.34
N ALA A 106 15.02 17.05 -21.93
CA ALA A 106 15.48 18.42 -21.72
C ALA A 106 15.43 19.22 -23.02
N SER A 107 15.89 18.63 -24.13
CA SER A 107 15.82 19.25 -25.46
C SER A 107 14.37 19.46 -25.91
N ILE A 108 13.51 18.45 -25.79
CA ILE A 108 12.09 18.50 -26.24
C ILE A 108 11.30 19.55 -25.45
N LEU A 109 11.51 19.62 -24.14
CA LEU A 109 10.74 20.51 -23.25
C LEU A 109 11.43 21.84 -22.99
N GLY A 110 12.52 22.17 -23.69
CA GLY A 110 13.25 23.44 -23.53
C GLY A 110 13.78 23.65 -22.10
N MET A 111 14.29 22.59 -21.49
CA MET A 111 15.00 22.63 -20.21
C MET A 111 16.50 22.70 -20.46
N THR A 112 17.23 23.32 -19.53
CA THR A 112 18.67 23.60 -19.70
C THR A 112 19.52 22.34 -19.68
N ASN A 113 19.15 21.34 -18.86
CA ASN A 113 19.91 20.09 -18.71
C ASN A 113 19.07 18.97 -18.08
N GLN A 114 19.65 17.77 -18.07
CA GLN A 114 19.06 16.56 -17.47
C GLN A 114 18.75 16.75 -15.97
N SER A 115 19.58 17.52 -15.26
CA SER A 115 19.41 17.81 -13.83
C SER A 115 18.14 18.62 -13.54
N GLN A 116 17.72 19.49 -14.47
CA GLN A 116 16.45 20.20 -14.40
C GLN A 116 15.27 19.26 -14.65
N VAL A 117 15.39 18.34 -15.61
CA VAL A 117 14.37 17.29 -15.85
C VAL A 117 14.19 16.43 -14.61
N SER A 118 15.27 15.95 -14.00
CA SER A 118 15.22 15.17 -12.76
C SER A 118 14.55 15.94 -11.63
N ARG A 119 14.84 17.24 -11.48
CA ARG A 119 14.20 18.08 -10.45
C ARG A 119 12.75 18.42 -10.73
N VAL A 120 12.30 18.45 -11.99
CA VAL A 120 10.93 18.78 -12.40
C VAL A 120 10.05 17.53 -12.41
N LEU A 121 10.50 16.42 -12.98
CA LEU A 121 9.70 15.19 -13.05
C LEU A 121 9.80 14.38 -11.76
N ASN A 122 10.99 14.38 -11.14
CA ASN A 122 11.32 13.65 -9.92
C ASN A 122 10.62 12.28 -9.77
N PRO A 123 10.94 11.30 -10.63
CA PRO A 123 10.26 10.00 -10.67
C PRO A 123 10.19 9.29 -9.31
N LYS A 124 11.25 9.41 -8.50
CA LYS A 124 11.32 8.79 -7.17
C LYS A 124 10.36 9.44 -6.17
N ASP A 125 10.31 10.78 -6.12
CA ASP A 125 9.37 11.53 -5.27
C ASP A 125 7.93 11.24 -5.69
N LEU A 126 7.67 11.18 -7.00
CA LEU A 126 6.36 10.82 -7.53
C LEU A 126 5.96 9.40 -7.12
N LEU A 127 6.83 8.40 -7.31
CA LEU A 127 6.54 7.01 -6.93
C LEU A 127 6.17 6.91 -5.44
N ASN A 128 6.98 7.53 -4.57
CA ASN A 128 6.73 7.54 -3.13
C ASN A 128 5.42 8.24 -2.77
N ARG A 129 5.06 9.30 -3.49
CA ARG A 129 3.82 10.03 -3.24
C ARG A 129 2.60 9.23 -3.68
N VAL A 130 2.68 8.57 -4.84
CA VAL A 130 1.64 7.65 -5.31
C VAL A 130 1.48 6.50 -4.33
N ARG A 131 2.58 5.86 -3.89
CA ARG A 131 2.57 4.81 -2.87
C ARG A 131 1.82 5.24 -1.62
N PHE A 132 2.18 6.39 -1.07
CA PHE A 132 1.53 6.95 0.12
C PHE A 132 0.00 7.05 -0.08
N TRP A 133 -0.44 7.66 -1.19
CA TRP A 133 -1.86 7.84 -1.44
C TRP A 133 -2.61 6.55 -1.74
N THR A 134 -1.97 5.58 -2.40
CA THR A 134 -2.57 4.27 -2.64
C THR A 134 -2.83 3.53 -1.32
N ILE A 135 -1.84 3.52 -0.42
CA ILE A 135 -1.95 2.92 0.92
C ILE A 135 -3.03 3.64 1.74
N ASP A 136 -2.98 4.97 1.79
CA ASP A 136 -3.93 5.79 2.54
C ASP A 136 -5.38 5.54 2.10
N LYS A 137 -5.62 5.55 0.78
CA LYS A 137 -6.95 5.29 0.21
C LYS A 137 -7.42 3.85 0.48
N LEU A 138 -6.54 2.87 0.33
CA LEU A 138 -6.87 1.47 0.59
C LEU A 138 -7.22 1.26 2.07
N PHE A 139 -6.44 1.87 2.98
CA PHE A 139 -6.73 1.85 4.41
C PHE A 139 -8.09 2.46 4.73
N HIS A 140 -8.43 3.61 4.13
CA HIS A 140 -9.74 4.23 4.31
C HIS A 140 -10.90 3.34 3.83
N ILE A 141 -10.75 2.69 2.67
CA ILE A 141 -11.77 1.77 2.14
C ILE A 141 -11.96 0.55 3.05
N ILE A 142 -10.86 -0.07 3.49
CA ILE A 142 -10.91 -1.23 4.39
C ILE A 142 -11.53 -0.83 5.73
N SER A 143 -11.13 0.31 6.30
CA SER A 143 -11.68 0.81 7.56
C SER A 143 -13.18 1.07 7.45
N HIS A 144 -13.63 1.68 6.36
CA HIS A 144 -15.05 1.91 6.11
C HIS A 144 -15.83 0.60 5.96
N ALA A 145 -15.30 -0.38 5.21
CA ALA A 145 -15.90 -1.70 5.09
C ALA A 145 -16.01 -2.41 6.45
N ALA A 146 -14.95 -2.38 7.27
CA ALA A 146 -14.94 -2.96 8.61
C ALA A 146 -16.01 -2.34 9.54
N HIS A 147 -16.24 -1.03 9.42
CA HIS A 147 -17.34 -0.36 10.14
C HIS A 147 -18.72 -0.84 9.67
N GLN A 148 -18.92 -1.03 8.36
CA GLN A 148 -20.19 -1.48 7.80
C GLN A 148 -20.54 -2.94 8.15
N PHE A 149 -19.55 -3.82 8.26
CA PHE A 149 -19.75 -5.23 8.62
C PHE A 149 -19.85 -5.48 10.12
N ASN A 150 -19.96 -4.43 10.95
CA ASN A 150 -19.92 -4.53 12.42
C ASN A 150 -18.67 -5.26 12.96
N LEU A 151 -17.62 -5.36 12.13
CA LEU A 151 -16.31 -5.83 12.55
C LEU A 151 -15.68 -4.84 13.52
N ALA A 152 -16.17 -3.58 13.60
CA ALA A 152 -15.74 -2.49 14.47
C ALA A 152 -15.69 -2.75 15.99
N ASN A 153 -16.03 -3.97 16.45
CA ASN A 153 -15.47 -4.49 17.70
C ASN A 153 -13.98 -4.88 17.57
N MET A 154 -13.35 -4.58 16.41
CA MET A 154 -11.90 -4.62 16.18
C MET A 154 -11.24 -3.97 17.38
N SER A 155 -10.41 -4.78 18.03
CA SER A 155 -9.76 -4.50 19.30
C SER A 155 -9.37 -3.03 19.43
N ARG A 156 -9.69 -2.39 20.56
CA ARG A 156 -9.15 -1.06 20.92
C ARG A 156 -7.63 -1.06 21.10
N ASP A 157 -6.97 -2.18 20.83
CA ASP A 157 -5.54 -2.36 20.86
C ASP A 157 -4.86 -1.54 19.75
N PRO A 158 -4.06 -0.51 20.10
CA PRO A 158 -3.29 0.26 19.14
C PRO A 158 -2.33 -0.60 18.30
N ASP A 159 -1.92 -1.77 18.81
CA ASP A 159 -1.01 -2.67 18.11
C ASP A 159 -1.70 -3.35 16.91
N TYR A 160 -3.02 -3.53 16.96
CA TYR A 160 -3.79 -4.10 15.86
C TYR A 160 -3.76 -3.20 14.62
N PHE A 161 -4.01 -1.89 14.78
CA PHE A 161 -3.98 -0.94 13.66
C PHE A 161 -2.59 -0.79 13.06
N ARG A 162 -1.55 -0.80 13.90
CA ARG A 162 -0.17 -0.79 13.43
C ARG A 162 0.14 -2.03 12.59
N ASN A 163 -0.22 -3.21 13.09
CA ASN A 163 -0.04 -4.46 12.36
C ASN A 163 -0.81 -4.43 11.03
N LEU A 164 -2.06 -3.97 11.01
CA LEU A 164 -2.84 -3.86 9.77
C LEU A 164 -2.16 -2.95 8.74
N MET A 165 -1.67 -1.78 9.18
CA MET A 165 -0.95 -0.86 8.31
C MET A 165 0.31 -1.52 7.74
N GLU A 166 1.13 -2.16 8.58
CA GLU A 166 2.35 -2.85 8.13
C GLU A 166 2.06 -3.95 7.10
N HIS A 167 0.99 -4.74 7.30
CA HIS A 167 0.59 -5.78 6.35
C HIS A 167 0.09 -5.18 5.03
N LEU A 168 -0.66 -4.08 5.10
CA LEU A 168 -1.16 -3.38 3.92
C LEU A 168 -0.02 -2.75 3.12
N GLU A 169 0.93 -2.11 3.79
CA GLU A 169 2.14 -1.59 3.15
C GLU A 169 2.92 -2.70 2.43
N ALA A 170 3.17 -3.82 3.10
CA ALA A 170 3.89 -4.95 2.52
C ALA A 170 3.16 -5.55 1.30
N PHE A 171 1.83 -5.68 1.39
CA PHE A 171 1.00 -6.15 0.28
C PHE A 171 1.08 -5.19 -0.93
N VAL A 172 0.85 -3.90 -0.72
CA VAL A 172 0.87 -2.89 -1.79
C VAL A 172 2.26 -2.78 -2.42
N ASP A 173 3.32 -2.89 -1.63
CA ASP A 173 4.69 -2.88 -2.15
C ASP A 173 4.99 -4.09 -3.03
N ALA A 174 4.62 -5.30 -2.58
CA ALA A 174 4.84 -6.52 -3.33
C ALA A 174 4.08 -6.51 -4.67
N GLU A 175 2.83 -6.04 -4.66
CA GLU A 175 1.95 -6.07 -5.84
C GLU A 175 2.25 -4.94 -6.85
N VAL A 176 2.77 -3.79 -6.41
CA VAL A 176 2.87 -2.60 -7.28
C VAL A 176 4.26 -1.96 -7.26
N PHE A 177 4.80 -1.64 -6.08
CA PHE A 177 5.87 -0.65 -5.97
C PHE A 177 7.28 -1.25 -5.99
N GLN A 178 7.46 -2.53 -5.68
CA GLN A 178 8.76 -3.18 -5.71
C GLN A 178 9.33 -3.23 -7.13
N GLU A 179 8.52 -3.67 -8.11
CA GLU A 179 8.92 -3.68 -9.52
C GLU A 179 9.15 -2.25 -10.03
N ALA A 180 8.22 -1.33 -9.75
CA ALA A 180 8.33 0.06 -10.16
C ALA A 180 9.59 0.76 -9.60
N ALA A 181 9.97 0.48 -8.36
CA ALA A 181 11.19 0.99 -7.76
C ALA A 181 12.43 0.45 -8.48
N ALA A 182 12.45 -0.84 -8.81
CA ALA A 182 13.52 -1.45 -9.59
C ALA A 182 13.63 -0.79 -10.98
N GLU A 183 12.52 -0.56 -11.68
CA GLU A 183 12.51 0.12 -12.99
C GLU A 183 13.17 1.50 -12.94
N ILE A 184 12.84 2.31 -11.92
CA ILE A 184 13.43 3.65 -11.73
C ILE A 184 14.94 3.57 -11.46
N MET A 185 15.39 2.53 -10.75
CA MET A 185 16.81 2.34 -10.42
C MET A 185 17.65 1.82 -11.59
N THR A 186 17.06 1.09 -12.54
CA THR A 186 17.82 0.33 -13.55
C THR A 186 18.36 1.20 -14.71
N GLY A 187 17.99 2.48 -14.78
CA GLY A 187 18.58 3.43 -15.74
C GLY A 187 18.32 3.06 -17.21
N LYS A 188 19.37 3.04 -18.05
CA LYS A 188 19.27 2.80 -19.51
C LYS A 188 18.90 1.32 -19.76
N ASN A 189 17.92 1.05 -20.63
CA ASN A 189 17.27 -0.26 -20.85
C ASN A 189 16.31 -0.74 -19.75
N ARG A 190 15.67 0.18 -19.02
CA ARG A 190 14.51 -0.17 -18.17
C ARG A 190 13.44 -0.91 -18.98
N SER A 191 12.95 -2.02 -18.47
CA SER A 191 11.58 -2.44 -18.75
C SER A 191 10.65 -1.38 -18.15
N THR A 192 9.64 -0.95 -18.89
CA THR A 192 8.59 -0.02 -18.43
C THR A 192 7.27 -0.77 -18.42
N ASN A 193 7.25 -1.91 -17.75
CA ASN A 193 6.15 -2.87 -17.77
C ASN A 193 5.54 -3.13 -16.39
N SER A 194 6.04 -2.49 -15.33
CA SER A 194 5.41 -2.58 -14.01
C SER A 194 3.97 -2.11 -14.07
N LEU A 195 3.16 -2.67 -13.19
CA LEU A 195 1.76 -2.27 -13.04
C LEU A 195 1.63 -0.75 -12.84
N TYR A 196 2.49 -0.16 -11.99
CA TYR A 196 2.56 1.29 -11.81
C TYR A 196 2.74 2.05 -13.14
N THR A 197 3.75 1.66 -13.93
CA THR A 197 4.05 2.33 -15.21
C THR A 197 2.89 2.19 -16.20
N GLN A 198 2.27 1.01 -16.29
CA GLN A 198 1.10 0.78 -17.13
C GLN A 198 -0.09 1.66 -16.73
N ARG A 199 -0.42 1.71 -15.44
CA ARG A 199 -1.51 2.55 -14.92
C ARG A 199 -1.23 4.03 -15.12
N LEU A 200 0.00 4.47 -14.86
CA LEU A 200 0.40 5.86 -15.05
C LEU A 200 0.26 6.29 -16.50
N CYS A 201 0.76 5.50 -17.46
CA CYS A 201 0.62 5.82 -18.88
C CYS A 201 -0.84 5.87 -19.33
N ARG A 202 -1.69 4.95 -18.84
CA ARG A 202 -3.12 4.99 -19.10
C ARG A 202 -3.76 6.27 -18.58
N TYR A 203 -3.46 6.68 -17.36
CA TYR A 203 -4.00 7.91 -16.78
C TYR A 203 -3.55 9.17 -17.53
N LEU A 204 -2.27 9.24 -17.92
CA LEU A 204 -1.74 10.34 -18.73
C LEU A 204 -2.41 10.45 -20.11
N GLU A 205 -2.75 9.32 -20.72
CA GLU A 205 -3.50 9.28 -21.99
C GLU A 205 -4.94 9.80 -21.82
N THR A 206 -5.63 9.42 -20.74
CA THR A 206 -6.97 9.94 -20.44
C THR A 206 -6.97 11.46 -20.26
N LEU A 207 -6.00 12.01 -19.54
CA LEU A 207 -5.86 13.46 -19.38
C LEU A 207 -5.67 14.19 -20.72
N LYS A 208 -5.06 13.57 -21.72
CA LYS A 208 -4.91 14.20 -23.04
C LYS A 208 -6.23 14.27 -23.80
N GLN A 209 -7.02 13.21 -23.73
CA GLN A 209 -8.31 13.13 -24.42
C GLN A 209 -9.27 14.20 -23.88
N GLU A 210 -9.31 14.38 -22.56
CA GLU A 210 -10.14 15.41 -21.90
C GLU A 210 -9.72 16.85 -22.21
N ASN A 211 -8.47 17.10 -22.62
CA ASN A 211 -7.99 18.43 -23.00
C ASN A 211 -8.13 18.72 -24.50
N HIS A 212 -8.60 17.75 -25.30
CA HIS A 212 -8.81 17.92 -26.75
C HIS A 212 -10.29 18.07 -27.14
N ASP A 213 -11.21 17.85 -26.19
CA ASP A 213 -12.64 18.13 -26.28
C ASP A 213 -13.00 19.49 -25.67
#